data_AF-A0A0G4IXY1-F1
#
_entry.id   AF-A0A0G4IXY1-F1
#
_cell.length_a   1.000
_cell.length_b   1.000
_cell.length_c   1.000
_cell.angle_alpha   90.00
_cell.angle_beta   90.00
_cell.angle_gamma   90.00
#
_symmetry.space_group_name_H-M   'P 1'
#
loop_
_entity.id
_entity.type
_entity.pdbx_description
1 polymer ?
#
loop_
_entity_poly.entity_id
_entity_poly.type
_entity_poly.pdbx_seq_one_letter_code
_entity_poly.pdbx_strand_id
1 'polypeptide(L)'
;MTYFRSQCVEAGGSGGLRTEVVGQLRGVVRLDVSAGRASMQEGAPIVSRAYELGGGGARVDPARNRFPFCLVWGPLPIISWILPFIGHLGITDSQGRIHDFAGPFYIGIDQFMVGAVTRYYRIDPRSCSYPNLPPDMSVAEAWDAAIEAADSKYRAMMHNIVTNNCHHHCSQALRNMGKTWSMFYCWILITFKGRFVSPKHFIQSYIGFFILTMIIVIISALAR
;
A
#
# COMPACT_ATOMS: atom_id res chain seq x y z
N MET A 1 11.54 16.17 40.60
CA MET A 1 12.80 16.66 41.19
C MET A 1 13.82 15.55 41.02
N THR A 2 14.69 15.65 40.01
CA THR A 2 15.55 14.54 39.58
C THR A 2 16.97 14.84 40.03
N TYR A 3 17.56 13.94 40.80
CA TYR A 3 18.88 14.09 41.40
C TYR A 3 19.95 13.54 40.43
N PHE A 4 20.99 14.31 40.14
CA PHE A 4 22.17 13.83 39.42
C PHE A 4 23.27 13.51 40.45
N ARG A 5 23.81 12.29 40.41
CA ARG A 5 25.01 11.92 41.17
C ARG A 5 26.12 11.61 40.16
N SER A 6 27.09 12.51 40.04
CA SER A 6 28.32 12.30 39.26
C SER A 6 29.34 11.60 40.15
N GLN A 7 29.82 10.42 39.75
CA GLN A 7 31.07 9.85 40.24
C GLN A 7 32.16 10.10 39.20
N CYS A 8 33.28 10.68 39.64
CA CYS A 8 34.49 10.84 38.84
C CYS A 8 35.23 9.51 38.83
N VAL A 9 35.44 8.93 37.65
CA VAL A 9 36.41 7.85 37.46
C VAL A 9 37.48 8.42 36.52
N GLU A 10 38.68 8.62 37.04
CA GLU A 10 39.84 8.95 36.22
C GLU A 10 40.29 7.71 35.45
N ALA A 11 40.33 7.80 34.12
CA ALA A 11 41.01 6.85 33.26
C ALA A 11 41.97 7.63 32.36
N GLY A 12 43.27 7.47 32.62
CA GLY A 12 44.32 7.94 31.74
C GLY A 12 44.25 7.23 30.38
N GLY A 13 44.39 8.02 29.31
CA GLY A 13 44.70 7.54 27.97
C GLY A 13 43.51 7.09 27.13
N SER A 14 43.03 7.99 26.25
CA SER A 14 42.05 7.75 25.17
C SER A 14 40.64 7.31 25.61
N GLY A 15 39.97 8.14 26.41
CA GLY A 15 38.62 7.90 26.93
C GLY A 15 37.49 8.31 25.98
N GLY A 16 36.78 7.34 25.42
CA GLY A 16 35.41 7.51 24.93
C GLY A 16 34.43 7.50 26.11
N LEU A 17 33.61 8.55 26.25
CA LEU A 17 32.61 8.65 27.31
C LEU A 17 31.45 7.67 27.04
N ARG A 18 31.34 6.60 27.82
CA ARG A 18 30.19 5.68 27.76
C ARG A 18 29.15 6.12 28.79
N THR A 19 28.20 6.96 28.38
CA THR A 19 27.02 7.27 29.18
C THR A 19 25.94 6.22 28.93
N GLU A 20 25.64 5.42 29.94
CA GLU A 20 24.49 4.52 29.94
C GLU A 20 23.25 5.31 30.34
N VAL A 21 22.37 5.58 29.37
CA VAL A 21 21.10 6.27 29.60
C VAL A 21 20.01 5.22 29.83
N VAL A 22 19.68 4.96 31.09
CA VAL A 22 18.44 4.28 31.47
C VAL A 22 17.36 5.34 31.60
N GLY A 23 16.57 5.54 30.55
CA GLY A 23 15.48 6.52 30.55
C GLY A 23 14.77 6.63 29.21
N GLN A 24 13.50 6.23 29.19
CA GLN A 24 12.63 6.17 28.02
C GLN A 24 12.12 7.57 27.62
N LEU A 25 12.92 8.30 26.84
CA LEU A 25 12.49 9.51 26.13
C LEU A 25 13.03 9.48 24.70
N ARG A 26 12.23 8.98 23.75
CA ARG A 26 12.58 8.93 22.33
C ARG A 26 12.12 10.21 21.63
N GLY A 27 12.94 11.26 21.70
CA GLY A 27 12.89 12.42 20.82
C GLY A 27 14.29 12.71 20.29
N VAL A 28 14.45 12.87 18.98
CA VAL A 28 15.75 13.25 18.39
C VAL A 28 15.87 14.76 18.47
N VAL A 29 16.75 15.26 19.34
CA VAL A 29 17.13 16.67 19.39
C VAL A 29 18.35 16.84 18.48
N ARG A 30 18.22 17.58 17.38
CA ARG A 30 19.39 18.09 16.63
C ARG A 30 19.75 19.45 17.23
N LEU A 31 20.97 19.56 17.76
CA LEU A 31 21.58 20.83 18.14
C LEU A 31 22.42 21.31 16.95
N ASP A 32 22.02 22.42 16.34
CA ASP A 32 22.88 23.18 15.43
C ASP A 32 23.76 24.09 16.28
N VAL A 33 25.06 23.82 16.29
CA VAL A 33 26.03 24.52 17.15
C VAL A 33 26.52 25.82 16.50
N SER A 34 26.02 26.20 15.32
CA SER A 34 26.51 27.40 14.61
C SER A 34 25.70 28.69 14.84
N ALA A 35 24.57 28.62 15.55
CA ALA A 35 23.81 29.82 15.93
C ALA A 35 23.22 29.59 17.32
N GLY A 36 23.52 30.47 18.28
CA GLY A 36 23.04 30.41 19.67
C GLY A 36 21.53 30.61 19.86
N ARG A 37 20.70 29.87 19.12
CA ARG A 37 19.24 29.79 19.26
C ARG A 37 18.81 28.33 19.12
N ALA A 38 18.40 27.73 20.22
CA ALA A 38 17.63 26.49 20.19
C ALA A 38 16.21 26.80 19.70
N SER A 39 15.87 26.36 18.49
CA SER A 39 14.49 26.41 17.98
C SER A 39 13.86 25.02 18.09
N MET A 40 12.76 24.92 18.83
CA MET A 40 11.96 23.70 18.92
C MET A 40 11.02 23.64 17.72
N GLN A 41 11.36 22.84 16.71
CA GLN A 41 10.38 22.44 15.69
C GLN A 41 9.64 21.21 16.21
N GLU A 42 8.32 21.31 16.37
CA GLU A 42 7.45 20.14 16.61
C GLU A 42 7.58 19.19 15.41
N GLY A 43 8.34 18.11 15.61
CA GLY A 43 8.38 17.01 14.66
C GLY A 43 7.02 16.32 14.62
N ALA A 44 6.53 16.03 13.41
CA ALA A 44 5.34 15.22 13.21
C ALA A 44 5.39 13.94 14.07
N PRO A 45 4.23 13.48 14.60
CA PRO A 45 4.16 12.38 15.55
C PRO A 45 4.92 11.15 15.02
N ILE A 46 5.70 10.49 15.88
CA ILE A 46 6.60 9.36 15.55
C ILE A 46 5.92 8.26 14.72
N VAL A 47 4.59 8.14 14.83
CA VAL A 47 3.74 7.22 14.06
C VAL A 47 3.77 7.50 12.54
N SER A 48 3.84 8.77 12.10
CA SER A 48 3.91 9.11 10.67
C SER A 48 5.26 8.75 10.08
N ARG A 49 6.35 8.95 10.83
CA ARG A 49 7.72 8.66 10.37
C ARG A 49 8.00 7.17 10.24
N ALA A 50 7.44 6.35 11.13
CA ALA A 50 7.54 4.89 11.02
C ALA A 50 6.78 4.33 9.80
N TYR A 51 5.72 5.01 9.35
CA TYR A 51 5.00 4.64 8.12
C TYR A 51 5.73 5.09 6.84
N GLU A 52 6.56 6.12 6.94
CA GLU A 52 7.39 6.64 5.84
C GLU A 52 8.73 5.91 5.66
N LEU A 53 9.19 5.14 6.66
CA LEU A 53 10.53 4.53 6.67
C LEU A 53 10.53 3.03 6.31
N GLY A 54 9.38 2.45 5.95
CA GLY A 54 9.28 1.06 5.47
C GLY A 54 9.38 0.96 3.94
N GLY A 55 10.60 1.00 3.41
CA GLY A 55 10.90 0.78 1.98
C GLY A 55 10.91 2.09 1.18
N GLY A 56 12.08 2.46 0.63
CA GLY A 56 12.33 3.73 -0.05
C GLY A 56 11.61 3.92 -1.40
N GLY A 57 10.28 3.84 -1.40
CA GLY A 57 9.41 4.12 -2.54
C GLY A 57 8.55 5.37 -2.30
N ALA A 58 8.13 6.00 -3.40
CA ALA A 58 7.29 7.20 -3.42
C ALA A 58 6.06 7.10 -2.50
N ARG A 59 5.62 8.24 -1.96
CA ARG A 59 4.47 8.31 -1.03
C ARG A 59 3.16 8.08 -1.79
N VAL A 60 2.20 7.45 -1.12
CA VAL A 60 0.82 7.35 -1.61
C VAL A 60 0.21 8.76 -1.65
N ASP A 61 -0.38 9.12 -2.79
CA ASP A 61 -1.09 10.39 -3.02
C ASP A 61 -2.49 10.07 -3.60
N PRO A 62 -3.49 9.91 -2.73
CA PRO A 62 -4.85 9.58 -3.15
C PRO A 62 -5.52 10.69 -3.97
N ALA A 63 -5.11 11.95 -3.81
CA ALA A 63 -5.70 13.06 -4.56
C ALA A 63 -5.39 12.95 -6.06
N ARG A 64 -4.25 12.33 -6.39
CA ARG A 64 -3.84 12.03 -7.77
C ARG A 64 -4.03 10.58 -8.17
N ASN A 65 -4.72 9.78 -7.34
CA ASN A 65 -4.89 8.33 -7.54
C ASN A 65 -3.54 7.59 -7.67
N ARG A 66 -2.51 8.02 -6.93
CA ARG A 66 -1.15 7.48 -6.98
C ARG A 66 -0.89 6.57 -5.78
N PHE A 67 -0.66 5.29 -6.03
CA PHE A 67 -0.40 4.31 -4.97
C PHE A 67 0.87 3.50 -5.29
N PRO A 68 2.09 4.03 -5.15
CA PRO A 68 3.31 3.34 -5.56
C PRO A 68 3.47 1.94 -4.93
N PHE A 69 3.81 0.93 -5.74
CA PHE A 69 4.06 -0.45 -5.31
C PHE A 69 2.89 -1.10 -4.55
N CYS A 70 1.68 -0.99 -5.08
CA CYS A 70 0.46 -1.43 -4.40
C CYS A 70 -0.37 -2.38 -5.27
N LEU A 71 -1.10 -3.26 -4.59
CA LEU A 71 -2.40 -3.71 -5.10
C LEU A 71 -3.44 -2.66 -4.73
N VAL A 72 -4.33 -2.34 -5.66
CA VAL A 72 -5.44 -1.41 -5.46
C VAL A 72 -6.77 -2.09 -5.76
N TRP A 73 -7.83 -1.64 -5.13
CA TRP A 73 -9.16 -2.22 -5.27
C TRP A 73 -10.26 -1.18 -5.20
N GLY A 74 -11.35 -1.43 -5.92
CA GLY A 74 -12.60 -0.69 -5.81
C GLY A 74 -13.83 -1.56 -6.05
N PRO A 75 -15.00 -1.16 -5.53
CA PRO A 75 -16.23 -1.93 -5.67
C PRO A 75 -16.73 -1.90 -7.12
N LEU A 76 -17.19 -3.04 -7.61
CA LEU A 76 -17.91 -3.16 -8.88
C LEU A 76 -19.39 -2.81 -8.66
N PRO A 77 -19.99 -1.90 -9.45
CA PRO A 77 -21.42 -1.63 -9.40
C PRO A 77 -22.24 -2.91 -9.50
N ILE A 78 -23.35 -2.99 -8.74
CA ILE A 78 -24.27 -4.14 -8.66
C ILE A 78 -23.64 -5.39 -8.01
N ILE A 79 -22.50 -5.87 -8.49
CA ILE A 79 -21.82 -7.06 -7.97
C ILE A 79 -21.43 -6.85 -6.49
N SER A 80 -20.76 -5.75 -6.16
CA SER A 80 -20.37 -5.45 -4.78
C SER A 80 -21.57 -5.09 -3.89
N TRP A 81 -22.74 -4.81 -4.46
CA TRP A 81 -23.95 -4.60 -3.66
C TRP A 81 -24.50 -5.94 -3.15
N ILE A 82 -24.31 -7.02 -3.91
CA ILE A 82 -24.72 -8.37 -3.49
C ILE A 82 -23.60 -9.01 -2.65
N LEU A 83 -22.34 -8.89 -3.08
CA LEU A 83 -21.17 -9.49 -2.45
C LEU A 83 -20.09 -8.41 -2.20
N PRO A 84 -20.11 -7.72 -1.04
CA PRO A 84 -19.34 -6.49 -0.82
C PRO A 84 -17.83 -6.66 -0.69
N PHE A 85 -17.34 -7.89 -0.75
CA PHE A 85 -15.92 -8.22 -0.77
C PHE A 85 -15.42 -8.59 -2.17
N ILE A 86 -16.32 -8.72 -3.15
CA ILE A 86 -15.97 -8.89 -4.56
C ILE A 86 -15.94 -7.52 -5.21
N GLY A 87 -14.90 -7.24 -5.98
CA GLY A 87 -14.74 -5.99 -6.70
C GLY A 87 -13.62 -6.11 -7.71
N HIS A 88 -13.07 -4.97 -8.11
CA HIS A 88 -12.09 -4.86 -9.15
C HIS A 88 -10.69 -4.65 -8.57
N LEU A 89 -9.68 -5.35 -9.07
CA LEU A 89 -8.31 -5.29 -8.60
C LEU A 89 -7.41 -4.66 -9.67
N GLY A 90 -6.44 -3.84 -9.25
CA GLY A 90 -5.36 -3.36 -10.09
C GLY A 90 -4.01 -3.49 -9.38
N ILE A 91 -2.93 -3.39 -10.15
CA ILE A 91 -1.57 -3.28 -9.62
C ILE A 91 -0.97 -1.96 -10.06
N THR A 92 -0.06 -1.39 -9.28
CA THR A 92 0.52 -0.08 -9.58
C THR A 92 2.02 -0.13 -9.77
N ASP A 93 2.52 0.73 -10.67
CA ASP A 93 3.94 0.93 -10.93
C ASP A 93 4.65 1.69 -9.78
N SER A 94 5.95 1.94 -9.95
CA SER A 94 6.81 2.67 -9.04
C SER A 94 6.39 4.14 -8.84
N GLN A 95 5.66 4.70 -9.81
CA GLN A 95 5.08 6.04 -9.77
C GLN A 95 3.66 6.04 -9.18
N GLY A 96 3.09 4.86 -8.93
CA GLY A 96 1.73 4.69 -8.42
C GLY A 96 0.65 4.80 -9.49
N ARG A 97 0.98 4.72 -10.78
CA ARG A 97 -0.02 4.61 -11.86
C ARG A 97 -0.64 3.23 -11.81
N ILE A 98 -1.95 3.15 -12.04
CA ILE A 98 -2.70 1.90 -11.96
C ILE A 98 -2.67 1.22 -13.32
N HIS A 99 -2.31 -0.06 -13.34
CA HIS A 99 -2.35 -0.96 -14.48
C HIS A 99 -3.53 -1.91 -14.27
N ASP A 100 -4.52 -1.77 -15.16
CA ASP A 100 -5.85 -2.32 -15.00
C ASP A 100 -6.26 -3.16 -16.21
N PHE A 101 -6.37 -4.48 -16.01
CA PHE A 101 -7.04 -5.35 -16.99
C PHE A 101 -8.58 -5.20 -16.90
N ALA A 102 -9.06 -4.11 -17.48
CA ALA A 102 -10.46 -3.67 -17.40
C ALA A 102 -11.37 -4.32 -18.46
N GLY A 103 -10.81 -5.00 -19.45
CA GLY A 103 -11.60 -5.61 -20.53
C GLY A 103 -10.77 -6.41 -21.52
N PRO A 104 -11.42 -7.09 -22.49
CA PRO A 104 -10.72 -7.91 -23.47
C PRO A 104 -9.67 -7.09 -24.23
N PHE A 105 -8.46 -7.64 -24.31
CA PHE A 105 -7.34 -7.06 -25.04
C PHE A 105 -6.94 -5.65 -24.58
N TYR A 106 -7.34 -5.24 -23.38
CA TYR A 106 -7.21 -3.87 -22.91
C TYR A 106 -6.62 -3.80 -21.50
N ILE A 107 -5.49 -3.09 -21.40
CA ILE A 107 -4.93 -2.64 -20.12
C ILE A 107 -5.09 -1.12 -20.04
N GLY A 108 -5.90 -0.65 -19.10
CA GLY A 108 -5.97 0.75 -18.72
C GLY A 108 -4.75 1.13 -17.89
N ILE A 109 -3.97 2.11 -18.35
CA ILE A 109 -2.89 2.71 -17.56
C ILE A 109 -3.39 4.07 -17.07
N ASP A 110 -3.24 4.30 -15.77
CA ASP A 110 -3.68 5.53 -15.10
C ASP A 110 -5.20 5.80 -15.18
N GLN A 111 -5.96 4.80 -15.63
CA GLN A 111 -7.41 4.83 -15.69
C GLN A 111 -7.96 3.55 -15.06
N PHE A 112 -8.37 3.68 -13.79
CA PHE A 112 -8.98 2.57 -13.07
C PHE A 112 -10.45 2.47 -13.46
N MET A 113 -10.91 1.30 -13.89
CA MET A 113 -12.25 1.08 -14.45
C MET A 113 -13.38 1.51 -13.51
N VAL A 114 -13.14 1.39 -12.20
CA VAL A 114 -14.09 1.78 -11.15
C VAL A 114 -13.87 3.21 -10.63
N GLY A 115 -13.03 3.99 -11.31
CA GLY A 115 -12.69 5.37 -11.00
C GLY A 115 -11.73 5.49 -9.82
N ALA A 116 -12.26 5.68 -8.62
CA ALA A 116 -11.46 5.91 -7.42
C ALA A 116 -11.07 4.60 -6.73
N VAL A 117 -9.80 4.45 -6.37
CA VAL A 117 -9.33 3.38 -5.49
C VAL A 117 -9.99 3.56 -4.13
N THR A 118 -10.63 2.51 -3.60
CA THR A 118 -11.22 2.56 -2.26
C THR A 118 -10.33 1.85 -1.22
N ARG A 119 -9.57 0.84 -1.65
CA ARG A 119 -8.62 0.09 -0.82
C ARG A 119 -7.29 -0.09 -1.52
N TYR A 120 -6.20 -0.10 -0.78
CA TYR A 120 -4.87 -0.41 -1.30
C TYR A 120 -4.06 -1.26 -0.31
N TYR A 121 -3.17 -2.08 -0.84
CA TYR A 121 -2.22 -2.88 -0.08
C TYR A 121 -0.82 -2.66 -0.64
N ARG A 122 0.04 -2.01 0.14
CA ARG A 122 1.42 -1.71 -0.25
C ARG A 122 2.29 -2.95 -0.08
N ILE A 123 3.06 -3.26 -1.10
CA ILE A 123 4.01 -4.37 -1.14
C ILE A 123 5.41 -3.77 -1.06
N ASP A 124 6.28 -4.35 -0.26
CA ASP A 124 7.70 -3.94 -0.26
C ASP A 124 8.38 -4.50 -1.51
N PRO A 125 8.77 -3.66 -2.49
CA PRO A 125 9.36 -4.13 -3.74
C PRO A 125 10.75 -4.74 -3.51
N ARG A 126 11.42 -4.47 -2.37
CA ARG A 126 12.70 -5.11 -2.01
C ARG A 126 12.54 -6.55 -1.54
N SER A 127 11.32 -6.95 -1.18
CA SER A 127 11.02 -8.34 -0.81
C SER A 127 10.82 -9.27 -2.03
N CYS A 128 10.90 -8.72 -3.24
CA CYS A 128 10.72 -9.42 -4.51
C CYS A 128 12.08 -9.83 -5.09
N SER A 129 12.13 -10.97 -5.79
CA SER A 129 13.38 -11.54 -6.33
C SER A 129 13.62 -11.28 -7.81
N TYR A 130 12.58 -10.87 -8.56
CA TYR A 130 12.67 -10.52 -9.99
C TYR A 130 13.45 -11.54 -10.86
N PRO A 131 13.08 -12.84 -10.82
CA PRO A 131 13.94 -13.93 -11.29
C PRO A 131 14.26 -13.92 -12.80
N ASN A 132 13.48 -13.23 -13.63
CA ASN A 132 13.63 -13.19 -15.09
C ASN A 132 14.06 -11.82 -15.62
N LEU A 133 14.57 -10.95 -14.76
CA LEU A 133 15.01 -9.60 -15.13
C LEU A 133 16.52 -9.42 -14.89
N PRO A 134 17.18 -8.52 -15.63
CA PRO A 134 18.60 -8.23 -15.42
C PRO A 134 18.90 -7.81 -13.97
N PRO A 135 20.00 -8.32 -13.37
CA PRO A 135 20.30 -8.10 -11.95
C PRO A 135 20.78 -6.67 -11.63
N ASP A 136 21.14 -5.88 -12.64
CA ASP A 136 21.64 -4.51 -12.55
C ASP A 136 20.52 -3.46 -12.53
N MET A 137 19.27 -3.84 -12.80
CA MET A 137 18.12 -2.94 -12.71
C MET A 137 17.91 -2.45 -11.28
N SER A 138 17.49 -1.20 -11.12
CA SER A 138 16.98 -0.74 -9.83
C SER A 138 15.69 -1.48 -9.46
N VAL A 139 15.37 -1.53 -8.17
CA VAL A 139 14.14 -2.16 -7.67
C VAL A 139 12.88 -1.57 -8.30
N ALA A 140 12.88 -0.26 -8.59
CA ALA A 140 11.75 0.40 -9.23
C ALA A 140 11.61 -0.03 -10.70
N GLU A 141 12.70 -0.03 -11.46
CA GLU A 141 12.69 -0.45 -12.86
C GLU A 141 12.32 -1.94 -13.00
N ALA A 142 12.83 -2.80 -12.11
CA ALA A 142 12.49 -4.22 -12.10
C ALA A 142 11.00 -4.46 -11.79
N TRP A 143 10.42 -3.69 -10.85
CA TRP A 143 9.00 -3.73 -10.56
C TRP A 143 8.16 -3.31 -11.77
N ASP A 144 8.51 -2.19 -12.40
CA ASP A 144 7.79 -1.64 -13.55
C ASP A 144 7.88 -2.58 -14.76
N ALA A 145 9.07 -3.14 -15.03
CA ALA A 145 9.27 -4.12 -16.09
C ALA A 145 8.47 -5.42 -15.85
N ALA A 146 8.36 -5.87 -14.60
CA ALA A 146 7.55 -7.05 -14.25
C ALA A 146 6.05 -6.83 -14.50
N ILE A 147 5.54 -5.62 -14.25
CA ILE A 147 4.17 -5.21 -14.60
C ILE A 147 4.01 -5.14 -16.11
N GLU A 148 4.91 -4.46 -16.83
CA GLU A 148 4.81 -4.33 -18.28
C GLU A 148 4.83 -5.69 -19.01
N ALA A 149 5.60 -6.65 -18.51
CA ALA A 149 5.58 -8.03 -19.01
C ALA A 149 4.22 -8.72 -18.80
N ALA A 150 3.54 -8.45 -17.68
CA ALA A 150 2.17 -8.94 -17.47
C ALA A 150 1.17 -8.20 -18.37
N ASP A 151 1.28 -6.88 -18.51
CA ASP A 151 0.42 -6.09 -19.38
C ASP A 151 0.49 -6.55 -20.82
N SER A 152 1.71 -6.71 -21.36
CA SER A 152 1.94 -7.18 -22.72
C SER A 152 1.26 -8.54 -22.99
N LYS A 153 1.32 -9.45 -22.01
CA LYS A 153 0.61 -10.74 -22.07
C LYS A 153 -0.92 -10.55 -22.09
N TYR A 154 -1.45 -9.72 -21.21
CA TYR A 154 -2.90 -9.55 -21.02
C TYR A 154 -3.57 -8.68 -22.09
N ARG A 155 -2.82 -7.80 -22.77
CA ARG A 155 -3.27 -7.10 -23.99
C ARG A 155 -3.61 -8.05 -25.13
N ALA A 156 -3.11 -9.29 -25.10
CA ALA A 156 -3.43 -10.32 -26.08
C ALA A 156 -4.55 -11.28 -25.61
N MET A 157 -5.19 -11.03 -24.45
CA MET A 157 -6.12 -11.97 -23.83
C MET A 157 -7.57 -11.48 -23.77
N MET A 158 -8.51 -12.43 -23.92
CA MET A 158 -9.93 -12.20 -23.68
C MET A 158 -10.20 -12.07 -22.17
N HIS A 159 -10.87 -11.00 -21.75
CA HIS A 159 -11.26 -10.81 -20.35
C HIS A 159 -12.56 -11.55 -20.06
N ASN A 160 -12.58 -12.34 -18.98
CA ASN A 160 -13.76 -12.98 -18.42
C ASN A 160 -13.77 -12.80 -16.91
N ILE A 161 -14.91 -12.37 -16.36
CA ILE A 161 -15.09 -12.06 -14.94
C ILE A 161 -14.64 -13.20 -14.02
N VAL A 162 -14.76 -14.46 -14.44
CA VAL A 162 -14.47 -15.64 -13.61
C VAL A 162 -13.10 -16.23 -13.93
N THR A 163 -12.81 -16.51 -15.20
CA THR A 163 -11.68 -17.38 -15.60
C THR A 163 -10.44 -16.65 -16.11
N ASN A 164 -10.56 -15.37 -16.50
CA ASN A 164 -9.43 -14.56 -16.91
C ASN A 164 -9.73 -13.08 -16.65
N ASN A 165 -9.53 -12.66 -15.41
CA ASN A 165 -9.94 -11.35 -14.92
C ASN A 165 -8.74 -10.53 -14.41
N CYS A 166 -9.04 -9.34 -13.91
CA CYS A 166 -8.09 -8.43 -13.28
C CYS A 166 -7.27 -9.05 -12.12
N HIS A 167 -7.81 -10.00 -11.36
CA HIS A 167 -7.04 -10.69 -10.32
C HIS A 167 -5.99 -11.63 -10.89
N HIS A 168 -6.25 -12.25 -12.04
CA HIS A 168 -5.25 -13.08 -12.73
C HIS A 168 -4.10 -12.21 -13.27
N HIS A 169 -4.42 -11.05 -13.85
CA HIS A 169 -3.42 -10.07 -14.29
C HIS A 169 -2.52 -9.61 -13.14
N CYS A 170 -3.08 -9.18 -12.01
CA CYS A 170 -2.31 -8.80 -10.83
C CYS A 170 -1.45 -9.96 -10.29
N SER A 171 -2.01 -11.16 -10.23
CA SER A 171 -1.29 -12.38 -9.82
C SER A 171 -0.12 -12.69 -10.76
N GLN A 172 -0.30 -12.49 -12.08
CA GLN A 172 0.76 -12.68 -13.05
C GLN A 172 1.88 -11.64 -12.89
N ALA A 173 1.56 -10.37 -12.70
CA ALA A 173 2.55 -9.33 -12.43
C ALA A 173 3.37 -9.65 -11.18
N LEU A 174 2.71 -10.07 -10.10
CA LEU A 174 3.37 -10.49 -8.87
C LEU A 174 4.25 -11.74 -9.04
N ARG A 175 3.81 -12.71 -9.87
CA ARG A 175 4.64 -13.86 -10.23
C ARG A 175 5.91 -13.45 -10.97
N ASN A 176 5.83 -12.46 -11.87
CA ASN A 176 7.00 -11.90 -12.56
C ASN A 176 7.98 -11.24 -11.57
N MET A 177 7.48 -10.74 -10.43
CA MET A 177 8.29 -10.19 -9.32
C MET A 177 8.84 -11.29 -8.38
N GLY A 178 8.54 -12.57 -8.63
CA GLY A 178 8.94 -13.69 -7.76
C GLY A 178 7.99 -13.94 -6.57
N LYS A 179 6.82 -13.31 -6.54
CA LYS A 179 5.74 -13.61 -5.58
C LYS A 179 4.75 -14.59 -6.21
N THR A 180 4.81 -15.86 -5.83
CA THR A 180 3.90 -16.92 -6.32
C THR A 180 2.48 -16.83 -5.73
N TRP A 181 1.96 -15.61 -5.58
CA TRP A 181 0.65 -15.32 -5.03
C TRP A 181 -0.43 -15.63 -6.06
N SER A 182 -1.40 -16.47 -5.69
CA SER A 182 -2.56 -16.75 -6.53
C SER A 182 -3.51 -15.56 -6.58
N MET A 183 -4.42 -15.55 -7.56
CA MET A 183 -5.51 -14.56 -7.62
C MET A 183 -6.32 -14.50 -6.31
N PHE A 184 -6.54 -15.66 -5.69
CA PHE A 184 -7.29 -15.80 -4.45
C PHE A 184 -6.50 -15.24 -3.27
N TYR A 185 -5.18 -15.45 -3.23
CA TYR A 185 -4.33 -14.84 -2.22
C TYR A 185 -4.31 -13.32 -2.33
N CYS A 186 -4.26 -12.77 -3.56
CA CYS A 186 -4.37 -11.32 -3.79
C CYS A 186 -5.72 -10.78 -3.26
N TRP A 187 -6.81 -11.51 -3.50
CA TRP A 187 -8.13 -11.18 -2.98
C TRP A 187 -8.18 -11.20 -1.43
N ILE A 188 -7.61 -12.23 -0.78
CA ILE A 188 -7.49 -12.28 0.69
C ILE A 188 -6.70 -11.07 1.21
N LEU A 189 -5.54 -10.79 0.60
CA LEU A 189 -4.67 -9.70 1.02
C LEU A 189 -5.40 -8.36 0.97
N ILE A 190 -6.00 -8.01 -0.17
CA ILE A 190 -6.63 -6.70 -0.31
C ILE A 190 -7.90 -6.56 0.55
N THR A 191 -8.62 -7.67 0.77
CA THR A 191 -9.87 -7.68 1.56
C THR A 191 -9.57 -7.52 3.05
N PHE A 192 -8.62 -8.30 3.58
CA PHE A 192 -8.39 -8.39 5.03
C PHE A 192 -7.18 -7.58 5.52
N LYS A 193 -6.21 -7.30 4.65
CA LYS A 193 -5.00 -6.53 4.97
C LYS A 193 -4.92 -5.19 4.23
N GLY A 194 -5.76 -4.99 3.21
CA GLY A 194 -5.86 -3.71 2.51
C GLY A 194 -6.37 -2.59 3.42
N ARG A 195 -5.81 -1.39 3.23
CA ARG A 195 -6.21 -0.18 3.94
C ARG A 195 -7.19 0.60 3.09
N PHE A 196 -8.26 1.10 3.70
CA PHE A 196 -9.11 2.07 3.03
C PHE A 196 -8.37 3.37 2.79
N VAL A 197 -8.64 4.01 1.65
CA VAL A 197 -8.08 5.31 1.32
C VAL A 197 -8.55 6.38 2.31
N SER A 198 -9.82 6.34 2.71
CA SER A 198 -10.38 7.18 3.77
C SER A 198 -11.71 6.60 4.29
N PRO A 199 -12.29 7.13 5.38
CA PRO A 199 -13.62 6.73 5.85
C PRO A 199 -14.72 6.88 4.78
N LYS A 200 -14.61 7.90 3.92
CA LYS A 200 -15.52 8.06 2.77
C LYS A 200 -15.47 6.85 1.84
N HIS A 201 -14.28 6.34 1.54
CA HIS A 201 -14.10 5.18 0.66
C HIS A 201 -14.57 3.87 1.30
N PHE A 202 -14.52 3.78 2.64
CA PHE A 202 -15.18 2.70 3.38
C PHE A 202 -16.69 2.70 3.10
N ILE A 203 -17.34 3.86 3.30
CA ILE A 203 -18.78 4.00 3.04
C ILE A 203 -19.10 3.67 1.58
N GLN A 204 -18.32 4.23 0.64
CA GLN A 204 -18.49 3.98 -0.80
C GLN A 204 -18.45 2.48 -1.15
N SER A 205 -17.64 1.69 -0.43
CA SER A 205 -17.48 0.26 -0.70
C SER A 205 -18.65 -0.59 -0.21
N TYR A 206 -19.42 -0.12 0.78
CA TYR A 206 -20.48 -0.90 1.42
C TYR A 206 -21.89 -0.32 1.29
N ILE A 207 -22.03 0.94 0.89
CA ILE A 207 -23.34 1.63 0.88
C ILE A 207 -24.38 0.90 0.05
N GLY A 208 -24.01 0.38 -1.13
CA GLY A 208 -24.93 -0.38 -1.98
C GLY A 208 -25.41 -1.68 -1.34
N PHE A 209 -24.53 -2.39 -0.64
CA PHE A 209 -24.88 -3.59 0.11
C PHE A 209 -25.85 -3.30 1.25
N PHE A 210 -25.61 -2.22 2.01
CA PHE A 210 -26.52 -1.82 3.08
C PHE A 210 -27.88 -1.36 2.56
N ILE A 211 -27.94 -0.60 1.46
CA ILE A 211 -29.22 -0.22 0.84
C ILE A 211 -30.00 -1.46 0.38
N LEU A 212 -29.34 -2.38 -0.33
CA LEU A 212 -29.98 -3.60 -0.83
C LEU A 212 -30.52 -4.47 0.32
N THR A 213 -29.72 -4.69 1.35
CA THR A 213 -30.14 -5.47 2.53
C THR A 213 -31.30 -4.81 3.26
N MET A 214 -31.32 -3.48 3.41
CA MET A 214 -32.44 -2.76 4.02
C MET A 214 -33.73 -2.93 3.21
N ILE A 215 -33.68 -2.81 1.88
CA ILE A 215 -34.85 -3.04 1.01
C ILE A 215 -35.40 -4.46 1.19
N ILE A 216 -34.52 -5.48 1.17
CA ILE A 216 -34.91 -6.89 1.34
C ILE A 216 -35.59 -7.11 2.69
N VAL A 217 -35.04 -6.54 3.77
CA VAL A 217 -35.61 -6.64 5.12
C VAL A 217 -36.99 -5.98 5.18
N ILE A 218 -37.16 -4.78 4.61
CA ILE A 218 -38.46 -4.08 4.59
C ILE A 218 -39.51 -4.88 3.83
N ILE A 219 -39.20 -5.35 2.63
CA ILE A 219 -40.11 -6.19 1.83
C ILE A 219 -40.47 -7.46 2.61
N SER A 220 -39.49 -8.11 3.23
CA SER A 220 -39.70 -9.33 4.02
C SER A 220 -40.52 -9.08 5.29
N ALA A 221 -40.51 -7.86 5.83
CA ALA A 221 -41.33 -7.47 6.98
C ALA A 221 -42.77 -7.14 6.57
N LEU A 222 -42.98 -6.52 5.40
CA LEU A 222 -44.30 -6.17 4.87
C LEU A 222 -45.03 -7.37 4.23
N ALA A 223 -44.30 -8.41 3.81
CA ALA A 223 -44.86 -9.63 3.25
C ALA A 223 -45.30 -10.65 4.33
N ARG A 224 -45.15 -10.32 5.62
CA ARG A 224 -45.63 -11.09 6.76
C ARG A 224 -46.97 -10.56 7.23
#